data_AF-A0A377XPM2-F1
#
_entry.id   AF-A0A377XPM2-F1
#
_cell.length_a   1.000
_cell.length_b   1.000
_cell.length_c   1.000
_cell.angle_alpha   90.00
_cell.angle_beta   90.00
_cell.angle_gamma   90.00
#
_symmetry.space_group_name_H-M   'P 1'
#
loop_
_entity.id
_entity.type
_entity.pdbx_description
1 polymer ?
#
loop_
_entity_poly.entity_id
_entity_poly.type
_entity_poly.pdbx_seq_one_letter_code
_entity_poly.pdbx_strand_id
1 'polypeptide(L)'
;MTTDITELAHRLKLEVHRAVSNFSPQMNIKTRDLKELVEALEKAQRYTEELREWNAGLAQESFERQQLISELEPIRAAAEKLVRCKGRYHSEQNYRALAALFGVKTPDLPPLDSESRTVTVKLSKDHVDDADLFGWGVVVPLEALKEACADAGVTVEITAAGIKWEAE
;
A
#
# COMPACT_ATOMS: atom_id res chain seq x y z
N MET A 1 -24.83 -2.32 -52.40
CA MET A 1 -24.26 -3.63 -52.03
C MET A 1 -22.77 -3.42 -51.84
N THR A 2 -22.27 -3.47 -50.62
CA THR A 2 -20.83 -3.39 -50.32
C THR A 2 -20.22 -4.76 -50.57
N THR A 3 -19.49 -4.91 -51.66
CA THR A 3 -18.74 -6.12 -51.99
C THR A 3 -17.63 -6.32 -50.96
N ASP A 4 -17.55 -7.50 -50.35
CA ASP A 4 -16.53 -7.85 -49.36
C ASP A 4 -15.15 -7.94 -50.04
N ILE A 5 -14.12 -7.30 -49.44
CA ILE A 5 -12.73 -7.33 -49.93
C ILE A 5 -12.25 -8.77 -50.13
N THR A 6 -12.66 -9.68 -49.24
CA THR A 6 -12.30 -11.08 -49.34
C THR A 6 -12.92 -11.72 -50.58
N GLU A 7 -14.19 -11.45 -50.87
CA GLU A 7 -14.88 -11.97 -52.05
C GLU A 7 -14.29 -11.41 -53.36
N LEU A 8 -13.98 -10.11 -53.40
CA LEU A 8 -13.28 -9.47 -54.52
C LEU A 8 -11.88 -10.07 -54.74
N ALA A 9 -11.10 -10.23 -53.67
CA ALA A 9 -9.77 -10.82 -53.74
C ALA A 9 -9.80 -12.29 -54.19
N HIS A 10 -10.80 -13.08 -53.76
CA HIS A 10 -10.97 -14.46 -54.21
C HIS A 10 -11.31 -14.54 -55.70
N ARG A 11 -12.23 -13.69 -56.18
CA ARG A 11 -12.58 -13.62 -57.62
C ARG A 11 -11.35 -13.31 -58.48
N LEU A 12 -10.56 -12.31 -58.08
CA LEU A 12 -9.35 -11.92 -58.81
C LEU A 12 -8.26 -13.01 -58.75
N LYS A 13 -8.06 -13.68 -57.60
CA LYS A 13 -7.12 -14.82 -57.50
C LYS A 13 -7.48 -15.97 -58.43
N LEU A 14 -8.78 -16.28 -58.57
CA LEU A 14 -9.25 -17.31 -59.49
C LEU A 14 -8.96 -16.97 -60.96
N GLU A 15 -9.13 -15.70 -61.33
CA GLU A 15 -8.80 -15.22 -62.68
C GLU A 15 -7.30 -15.28 -62.94
N VAL A 16 -6.47 -14.85 -61.97
CA VAL A 16 -5.00 -14.93 -62.06
C VAL A 16 -4.51 -16.38 -62.16
N HIS A 17 -5.06 -17.31 -61.39
CA HIS A 17 -4.69 -18.74 -61.46
C HIS A 17 -4.99 -19.38 -62.82
N ARG A 18 -5.93 -18.84 -63.59
CA ARG A 18 -6.24 -19.32 -64.95
C ARG A 18 -5.25 -18.81 -66.00
N ALA A 19 -4.39 -17.84 -65.68
CA ALA A 19 -3.35 -17.36 -66.57
C ALA A 19 -2.15 -18.34 -66.58
N VAL A 20 -2.00 -19.09 -67.67
CA VAL A 20 -0.80 -19.89 -67.93
C VAL A 20 0.27 -18.96 -68.53
N SER A 21 1.24 -18.55 -67.71
CA SER A 21 2.37 -17.64 -68.05
C SER A 21 2.00 -16.15 -68.07
N ASN A 22 2.98 -15.29 -67.74
CA ASN A 22 2.88 -13.85 -67.43
C ASN A 22 2.19 -12.95 -68.49
N PHE A 23 1.71 -13.49 -69.60
CA PHE A 23 0.88 -12.79 -70.56
C PHE A 23 -0.09 -13.79 -71.20
N SER A 24 -1.33 -13.79 -70.73
CA SER A 24 -2.44 -14.39 -71.49
C SER A 24 -3.17 -13.24 -72.18
N PRO A 25 -3.07 -13.09 -73.52
CA PRO A 25 -3.77 -12.03 -74.27
C PRO A 25 -5.30 -12.09 -74.14
N GLN A 26 -5.82 -13.18 -73.56
CA GLN A 26 -7.24 -13.47 -73.35
C GLN A 26 -7.68 -13.28 -71.89
N MET A 27 -6.78 -12.82 -71.01
CA MET A 27 -7.13 -12.47 -69.62
C MET A 27 -8.16 -11.34 -69.61
N ASN A 28 -9.37 -11.66 -69.16
CA ASN A 28 -10.47 -10.71 -69.04
C ASN A 28 -10.71 -10.35 -67.57
N ILE A 29 -9.70 -9.75 -66.93
CA ILE A 29 -9.94 -9.10 -65.63
C ILE A 29 -10.68 -7.80 -65.92
N LYS A 30 -11.87 -7.65 -65.34
CA LYS A 30 -12.63 -6.42 -65.50
C LYS A 30 -11.89 -5.29 -64.78
N THR A 31 -11.58 -4.21 -65.50
CA THR A 31 -10.98 -2.98 -64.92
C THR A 31 -11.78 -2.45 -63.73
N ARG A 32 -13.10 -2.70 -63.72
CA ARG A 32 -13.99 -2.40 -62.60
C ARG A 32 -13.62 -3.14 -61.32
N ASP A 33 -13.39 -4.45 -61.38
CA ASP A 33 -13.07 -5.26 -60.19
C ASP A 33 -11.68 -4.88 -59.62
N LEU A 34 -10.72 -4.52 -60.48
CA LEU A 34 -9.43 -3.98 -60.06
C LEU A 34 -9.57 -2.64 -59.34
N LYS A 35 -10.38 -1.73 -59.88
CA LYS A 35 -10.66 -0.44 -59.26
C LYS A 35 -11.35 -0.60 -57.90
N GLU A 36 -12.35 -1.46 -57.83
CA GLU A 36 -13.07 -1.77 -56.58
C GLU A 36 -12.13 -2.39 -55.53
N LEU A 37 -11.22 -3.29 -55.92
CA LEU A 37 -10.25 -3.87 -54.99
C LEU A 37 -9.26 -2.81 -54.46
N VAL A 38 -8.74 -1.93 -55.32
CA VAL A 38 -7.80 -0.87 -54.91
C VAL A 38 -8.47 0.09 -53.94
N GLU A 39 -9.67 0.59 -54.27
CA GLU A 39 -10.43 1.51 -53.39
C GLU A 39 -10.73 0.86 -52.03
N ALA A 40 -11.08 -0.43 -52.03
CA ALA A 40 -11.37 -1.16 -50.81
C ALA A 40 -10.10 -1.41 -49.98
N LEU A 41 -8.96 -1.68 -50.63
CA LEU A 41 -7.67 -1.83 -49.95
C LEU A 41 -7.21 -0.50 -49.31
N GLU A 42 -7.32 0.62 -50.02
CA GLU A 42 -7.01 1.94 -49.49
C GLU A 42 -7.90 2.30 -48.29
N LYS A 43 -9.18 1.91 -48.32
CA LYS A 43 -10.09 2.08 -47.18
C LYS A 43 -9.70 1.20 -46.00
N ALA A 44 -9.34 -0.07 -46.24
CA ALA A 44 -8.89 -0.98 -45.20
C ALA A 44 -7.56 -0.54 -44.56
N GLN A 45 -6.64 0.00 -45.35
CA GLN A 45 -5.38 0.58 -44.86
C GLN A 45 -5.63 1.78 -43.95
N ARG A 46 -6.48 2.72 -44.37
CA ARG A 46 -6.87 3.87 -43.52
C ARG A 46 -7.50 3.43 -42.20
N TYR A 47 -8.46 2.50 -42.27
CA TYR A 47 -9.10 1.95 -41.07
C TYR A 47 -8.10 1.25 -40.13
N THR A 48 -7.12 0.54 -40.68
CA THR A 48 -6.05 -0.10 -39.89
C THR A 48 -5.20 0.95 -39.17
N GLU A 49 -4.90 2.07 -39.83
CA GLU A 49 -4.13 3.15 -39.23
C GLU A 49 -4.91 3.86 -38.11
N GLU A 50 -6.19 4.15 -38.33
CA GLU A 50 -7.09 4.69 -37.30
C GLU A 50 -7.16 3.76 -36.06
N LEU A 51 -7.28 2.45 -36.28
CA LEU A 51 -7.25 1.47 -35.20
C LEU A 51 -5.91 1.44 -34.46
N ARG A 52 -4.78 1.64 -35.15
CA ARG A 52 -3.47 1.69 -34.51
C ARG A 52 -3.33 2.92 -33.63
N GLU A 53 -3.74 4.09 -34.11
CA GLU A 53 -3.73 5.32 -33.35
C GLU A 53 -4.62 5.20 -32.10
N TRP A 54 -5.84 4.69 -32.27
CA TRP A 54 -6.76 4.45 -31.16
C TRP A 54 -6.20 3.46 -30.14
N ASN A 55 -5.62 2.34 -30.58
CA ASN A 55 -5.00 1.36 -29.69
C ASN A 55 -3.79 1.95 -28.94
N ALA A 56 -3.00 2.81 -29.59
CA ALA A 56 -1.90 3.51 -28.94
C ALA A 56 -2.40 4.44 -27.83
N GLY A 57 -3.50 5.17 -28.07
CA GLY A 57 -4.16 5.99 -27.05
C GLY A 57 -4.66 5.17 -25.87
N LEU A 58 -5.34 4.04 -26.12
CA LEU A 58 -5.79 3.15 -25.06
C LEU A 58 -4.65 2.53 -24.24
N ALA A 59 -3.55 2.16 -24.90
CA ALA A 59 -2.37 1.63 -24.21
C ALA A 59 -1.77 2.67 -23.26
N GLN A 60 -1.70 3.93 -23.71
CA GLN A 60 -1.24 5.05 -22.89
C GLN A 60 -2.16 5.29 -21.69
N GLU A 61 -3.47 5.40 -21.90
CA GLU A 61 -4.44 5.55 -20.80
C GLU A 61 -4.39 4.38 -19.81
N SER A 62 -4.24 3.15 -20.31
CA SER A 62 -4.13 1.97 -19.46
C SER A 62 -2.88 2.04 -18.60
N PHE A 63 -1.75 2.49 -19.14
CA PHE A 63 -0.51 2.66 -18.41
C PHE A 63 -0.66 3.70 -17.29
N GLU A 64 -1.22 4.88 -17.60
CA GLU A 64 -1.44 5.95 -16.63
C GLU A 64 -2.36 5.49 -15.48
N ARG A 65 -3.44 4.77 -15.80
CA ARG A 65 -4.34 4.22 -14.78
C ARG A 65 -3.66 3.16 -13.92
N GLN A 66 -2.83 2.30 -14.50
CA GLN A 66 -2.08 1.29 -13.74
C GLN A 66 -1.10 1.95 -12.77
N GLN A 67 -0.43 3.03 -13.20
CA GLN A 67 0.45 3.80 -12.33
C GLN A 67 -0.34 4.43 -11.17
N LEU A 68 -1.47 5.09 -11.44
CA LEU A 68 -2.33 5.66 -10.40
C LEU A 68 -2.83 4.61 -9.41
N ILE A 69 -3.24 3.43 -9.89
CA ILE A 69 -3.65 2.32 -9.00
C ILE A 69 -2.48 1.91 -8.11
N SER A 70 -1.29 1.72 -8.68
CA SER A 70 -0.09 1.36 -7.91
C SER A 70 0.26 2.41 -6.85
N GLU A 71 0.04 3.69 -7.12
CA GLU A 71 0.26 4.78 -6.15
C GLU A 71 -0.80 4.79 -5.03
N LEU A 72 -2.05 4.42 -5.33
CA LEU A 72 -3.15 4.42 -4.36
C LEU A 72 -3.23 3.16 -3.49
N GLU A 73 -2.80 2.00 -3.98
CA GLU A 73 -2.76 0.74 -3.22
C GLU A 73 -2.10 0.84 -1.83
N PRO A 74 -0.91 1.45 -1.66
CA PRO A 74 -0.32 1.60 -0.33
C PRO A 74 -1.13 2.49 0.61
N ILE A 75 -1.78 3.55 0.08
CA ILE A 75 -2.65 4.44 0.86
C ILE A 75 -3.87 3.67 1.35
N ARG A 76 -4.51 2.90 0.47
CA ARG A 76 -5.63 2.04 0.82
C ARG A 76 -5.22 1.01 1.89
N ALA A 77 -4.10 0.33 1.72
CA ALA A 77 -3.60 -0.65 2.68
C ALA A 77 -3.29 -0.01 4.05
N ALA A 78 -2.74 1.22 4.06
CA ALA A 78 -2.52 1.97 5.30
C ALA A 78 -3.85 2.35 5.98
N ALA A 79 -4.83 2.82 5.21
CA ALA A 79 -6.17 3.14 5.71
C ALA A 79 -6.86 1.91 6.32
N GLU A 80 -6.80 0.75 5.66
CA GLU A 80 -7.34 -0.51 6.18
C GLU A 80 -6.67 -0.91 7.51
N LYS A 81 -5.33 -0.79 7.61
CA LYS A 81 -4.61 -1.04 8.87
C LYS A 81 -5.05 -0.08 9.97
N LEU A 82 -5.21 1.21 9.66
CA LEU A 82 -5.65 2.22 10.63
C LEU A 82 -7.06 1.93 11.16
N VAL A 83 -8.00 1.62 10.27
CA VAL A 83 -9.38 1.25 10.66
C VAL A 83 -9.37 0.01 11.54
N ARG A 84 -8.59 -1.02 11.18
CA ARG A 84 -8.48 -2.25 11.98
C ARG A 84 -7.91 -1.99 13.38
N CYS A 85 -6.86 -1.16 13.47
CA CYS A 85 -6.26 -0.80 14.76
C CYS A 85 -7.20 0.05 15.63
N LYS A 86 -7.89 1.04 15.05
CA LYS A 86 -8.89 1.85 15.77
C LYS A 86 -10.07 1.00 16.26
N GLY A 87 -10.55 0.07 15.45
CA GLY A 87 -11.61 -0.87 15.83
C GLY A 87 -11.19 -1.77 17.00
N ARG A 88 -9.98 -2.35 16.95
CA ARG A 88 -9.43 -3.11 18.09
C ARG A 88 -9.36 -2.27 19.36
N TYR A 89 -8.76 -1.07 19.28
CA TYR A 89 -8.61 -0.20 20.45
C TYR A 89 -9.96 0.12 21.14
N HIS A 90 -11.01 0.47 20.39
CA HIS A 90 -12.32 0.76 20.99
C HIS A 90 -12.96 -0.49 21.58
N SER A 91 -12.82 -1.66 20.93
CA SER A 91 -13.32 -2.91 21.49
C SER A 91 -12.62 -3.27 22.80
N GLU A 92 -11.29 -3.12 22.87
CA GLU A 92 -10.51 -3.38 24.09
C GLU A 92 -10.88 -2.42 25.21
N GLN A 93 -11.05 -1.12 24.91
CA GLN A 93 -11.55 -0.14 25.88
C GLN A 93 -12.95 -0.51 26.38
N ASN A 94 -13.85 -0.92 25.50
CA ASN A 94 -15.18 -1.38 25.88
C ASN A 94 -15.13 -2.63 26.79
N TYR A 95 -14.27 -3.61 26.48
CA TYR A 95 -14.08 -4.78 27.33
C TYR A 95 -13.58 -4.43 28.74
N ARG A 96 -12.65 -3.47 28.85
CA ARG A 96 -12.18 -2.98 30.15
C ARG A 96 -13.28 -2.27 30.93
N ALA A 97 -14.05 -1.41 30.27
CA ALA A 97 -15.15 -0.69 30.90
C ALA A 97 -16.22 -1.66 31.44
N LEU A 98 -16.57 -2.69 30.66
CA LEU A 98 -17.47 -3.76 31.10
C LEU A 98 -16.89 -4.55 32.27
N ALA A 99 -15.62 -4.95 32.18
CA ALA A 99 -14.97 -5.71 33.24
C ALA A 99 -14.92 -4.94 34.57
N ALA A 100 -14.62 -3.63 34.51
CA ALA A 100 -14.67 -2.75 35.67
C ALA A 100 -16.10 -2.64 36.25
N LEU A 101 -17.11 -2.50 35.39
CA LEU A 101 -18.52 -2.44 35.80
C LEU A 101 -19.00 -3.73 36.49
N PHE A 102 -18.52 -4.88 36.04
CA PHE A 102 -18.83 -6.18 36.64
C PHE A 102 -17.84 -6.63 37.73
N GLY A 103 -16.84 -5.80 38.06
CA GLY A 103 -15.85 -6.11 39.10
C GLY A 103 -14.93 -7.29 38.76
N VAL A 104 -14.79 -7.65 37.49
CA VAL A 104 -13.95 -8.75 37.02
C VAL A 104 -12.62 -8.24 36.45
N LYS A 105 -11.54 -9.02 36.59
CA LYS A 105 -10.23 -8.67 36.02
C LYS A 105 -10.17 -9.05 34.54
N THR A 106 -9.48 -8.25 33.71
CA THR A 106 -9.19 -8.57 32.30
C THR A 106 -7.78 -9.16 32.16
N PRO A 107 -7.58 -10.49 32.27
CA PRO A 107 -6.24 -11.08 32.20
C PRO A 107 -5.62 -11.03 30.79
N ASP A 108 -6.44 -11.02 29.74
CA ASP A 108 -5.97 -11.23 28.36
C ASP A 108 -5.60 -9.94 27.60
N LEU A 109 -5.75 -8.78 28.24
CA LEU A 109 -5.53 -7.48 27.59
C LEU A 109 -4.24 -6.82 28.12
N PRO A 110 -3.30 -6.39 27.24
CA PRO A 110 -2.04 -5.76 27.66
C PRO A 110 -2.31 -4.49 28.48
N PRO A 111 -1.51 -4.10 29.48
CA PRO A 111 -1.79 -2.91 30.31
C PRO A 111 -1.97 -1.64 29.47
N LEU A 112 -2.87 -0.73 29.86
CA LEU A 112 -3.06 0.53 29.11
C LEU A 112 -1.81 1.42 29.29
N ASP A 113 -1.37 2.12 28.24
CA ASP A 113 -0.24 3.07 28.37
C ASP A 113 -0.54 4.24 29.32
N SER A 114 -1.81 4.49 29.65
CA SER A 114 -2.23 5.48 30.66
C SER A 114 -2.26 4.94 32.10
N GLU A 115 -2.04 3.64 32.32
CA GLU A 115 -1.81 3.11 33.66
C GLU A 115 -0.38 3.48 34.07
N SER A 116 -0.25 4.27 35.13
CA SER A 116 1.03 4.70 35.68
C SER A 116 1.90 3.47 35.98
N ARG A 117 2.99 3.33 35.23
CA ARG A 117 3.98 2.26 35.45
C ARG A 117 4.88 2.68 36.60
N THR A 118 4.77 1.99 37.73
CA THR A 118 5.76 2.10 38.82
C THR A 118 7.05 1.41 38.38
N VAL A 119 8.00 2.18 37.86
CA VAL A 119 9.34 1.67 37.50
C VAL A 119 10.18 1.66 38.77
N THR A 120 10.35 0.48 39.37
CA THR A 120 11.26 0.29 40.50
C THR A 120 12.68 0.12 39.99
N VAL A 121 13.47 1.19 39.98
CA VAL A 121 14.91 1.12 39.69
C VAL A 121 15.65 0.74 40.97
N LYS A 122 16.21 -0.48 41.02
CA LYS A 122 17.12 -0.88 42.10
C LYS A 122 18.48 -0.24 41.85
N LEU A 123 18.75 0.87 42.51
CA LEU A 123 20.10 1.43 42.59
C LEU A 123 20.90 0.58 43.58
N SER A 124 21.99 -0.07 43.12
CA SER A 124 22.88 -0.81 44.02
C SER A 124 23.52 0.16 44.99
N LYS A 125 23.60 -0.22 46.27
CA LYS A 125 24.11 0.63 47.36
C LYS A 125 25.62 0.88 47.27
N ASP A 126 26.28 0.29 46.27
CA ASP A 126 27.74 0.24 46.15
C ASP A 126 28.34 1.47 45.46
N HIS A 127 27.55 2.52 45.14
CA HIS A 127 28.02 3.75 44.49
C HIS A 127 27.41 5.01 45.12
N VAL A 128 27.38 5.10 46.45
CA VAL A 128 27.08 6.38 47.15
C VAL A 128 28.32 7.01 47.78
N ASP A 129 29.49 6.42 47.58
CA ASP A 129 30.76 7.09 47.82
C ASP A 129 31.43 7.40 46.48
N ASP A 130 31.48 8.70 46.20
CA ASP A 130 32.23 9.38 45.14
C ASP A 130 32.00 8.97 43.67
N ALA A 131 31.29 9.88 42.98
CA ALA A 131 31.36 10.19 41.55
C ALA A 131 30.71 9.22 40.51
N ASP A 132 30.04 9.86 39.55
CA ASP A 132 29.73 9.38 38.19
C ASP A 132 28.50 8.50 37.93
N LEU A 133 27.29 8.98 38.28
CA LEU A 133 26.05 8.40 37.74
C LEU A 133 25.57 9.02 36.40
N PHE A 134 26.12 10.15 35.99
CA PHE A 134 26.02 10.68 34.64
C PHE A 134 27.36 11.36 34.40
N GLY A 135 28.09 11.05 33.32
CA GLY A 135 29.49 11.48 33.09
C GLY A 135 29.75 12.99 33.02
N TRP A 136 28.85 13.83 33.54
CA TRP A 136 29.00 15.24 33.86
C TRP A 136 28.72 15.38 35.37
N GLY A 137 29.78 15.38 36.18
CA GLY A 137 29.74 15.32 37.65
C GLY A 137 29.01 16.47 38.34
N VAL A 138 27.67 16.44 38.31
CA VAL A 138 26.80 17.34 39.05
C VAL A 138 26.17 16.56 40.20
N VAL A 139 26.58 16.87 41.43
CA VAL A 139 25.92 16.40 42.64
C VAL A 139 24.64 17.22 42.81
N VAL A 140 23.48 16.62 42.57
CA VAL A 140 22.17 17.25 42.81
C VAL A 140 21.66 16.81 44.17
N PRO A 141 21.29 17.73 45.07
CA PRO A 141 20.65 17.38 46.35
C PRO A 141 19.39 16.55 46.11
N LEU A 142 19.17 15.52 46.94
CA LEU A 142 18.03 14.62 46.81
C LEU A 142 16.69 15.35 46.72
N GLU A 143 16.54 16.45 47.47
CA GLU A 143 15.29 17.21 47.47
C GLU A 143 15.08 18.02 46.20
N ALA A 144 16.16 18.52 45.57
CA ALA A 144 16.08 19.13 44.25
C ALA A 144 15.72 18.10 43.17
N LEU A 145 16.17 16.84 43.32
CA LEU A 145 15.75 15.74 42.45
C LEU A 145 14.26 15.41 42.65
N LYS A 146 13.79 15.30 43.90
CA LYS A 146 12.37 15.05 44.18
C LYS A 146 11.48 16.16 43.66
N GLU A 147 11.90 17.42 43.82
CA GLU A 147 11.19 18.59 43.32
C GLU A 147 11.13 18.60 41.79
N ALA A 148 12.26 18.43 41.11
CA ALA A 148 12.30 18.35 39.65
C ALA A 148 11.51 17.15 39.10
N CYS A 149 11.52 16.01 39.80
CA CYS A 149 10.71 14.87 39.43
C CYS A 149 9.22 15.11 39.70
N ALA A 150 8.85 15.80 40.79
CA ALA A 150 7.48 16.17 41.10
C ALA A 150 6.90 17.16 40.07
N ASP A 151 7.70 18.10 39.59
CA ASP A 151 7.36 19.01 38.48
C ASP A 151 7.11 18.23 37.17
N ALA A 152 7.79 17.09 37.00
CA ALA A 152 7.57 16.16 35.90
C ALA A 152 6.45 15.11 36.19
N GLY A 153 5.76 15.20 37.33
CA GLY A 153 4.71 14.26 37.74
C GLY A 153 5.20 12.87 38.18
N VAL A 154 6.49 12.75 38.52
CA VAL A 154 7.16 11.52 38.92
C VAL A 154 7.49 11.57 40.42
N THR A 155 7.01 10.59 41.18
CA THR A 155 7.35 10.45 42.61
C THR A 155 8.59 9.57 42.78
N VAL A 156 9.57 10.06 43.55
CA VAL A 156 10.82 9.33 43.83
C VAL A 156 10.89 9.02 45.32
N GLU A 157 10.84 7.73 45.67
CA GLU A 157 11.03 7.24 47.02
C GLU A 157 12.31 6.38 47.08
N ILE A 158 13.27 6.76 47.94
CA ILE A 158 14.44 5.93 48.22
C ILE A 158 14.11 5.03 49.40
N THR A 159 13.87 3.75 49.14
CA THR A 159 13.78 2.74 50.21
C THR A 159 15.18 2.22 50.51
N ALA A 160 15.67 2.49 51.72
CA ALA A 160 16.91 1.92 52.21
C ALA A 160 16.72 0.41 52.45
N ALA A 161 16.93 -0.41 51.42
CA ALA A 161 16.92 -1.85 51.59
C ALA A 161 18.08 -2.29 52.51
N GLY A 162 17.73 -3.07 53.55
CA GLY A 162 18.56 -3.52 54.67
C GLY A 162 18.08 -2.84 55.96
N ILE A 163 17.03 -3.31 56.63
CA ILE A 163 16.98 -4.54 57.45
C ILE A 163 15.54 -5.10 57.45
N LYS A 164 15.41 -6.43 57.32
CA LYS A 164 14.18 -7.19 57.62
C LYS A 164 13.82 -7.04 59.10
N TRP A 165 12.58 -6.67 59.42
CA TRP A 165 11.91 -7.16 60.63
C TRP A 165 10.44 -7.45 60.30
N GLU A 166 10.06 -8.71 60.48
CA GLU A 166 8.69 -9.12 60.76
C GLU A 166 8.33 -8.66 62.18
N ALA A 167 7.11 -8.19 62.37
CA ALA A 167 6.42 -8.20 63.65
C ALA A 167 4.91 -8.35 63.39
N GLU A 168 4.30 -9.17 64.23
CA GLU A 168 2.96 -9.80 64.16
C GLU A 168 1.78 -8.89 63.79
#